data_AF-A0A0G1JR32-F1
#
_entry.id   AF-A0A0G1JR32-F1
#
_cell.length_a   1.000
_cell.length_b   1.000
_cell.length_c   1.000
_cell.angle_alpha   90.00
_cell.angle_beta   90.00
_cell.angle_gamma   90.00
#
_symmetry.space_group_name_H-M   'P 1'
#
loop_
_entity.id
_entity.type
_entity.pdbx_description
1 polymer ?
#
loop_
_entity_poly.entity_id
_entity_poly.type
_entity_poly.pdbx_seq_one_letter_code
_entity_poly.pdbx_strand_id
1 'polypeptide(L)'
;MGFDLYFIIALIFAITIHEFSHAAVANYLGDPTARYQGRLTLNPIAHLDFMGTMMLFLIGFGWGKPVPVNSHNLYHPKRDSAFVSLAGPGSNILMAIAISLP
;
A
#
# COMPACT_ATOMS: atom_id res chain seq x y z
N MET A 1 -11.40 -3.79 23.93
CA MET A 1 -10.78 -4.56 22.82
C MET A 1 -9.33 -4.11 22.75
N GLY A 2 -8.41 -4.92 23.27
CA GLY A 2 -6.98 -4.61 23.10
C GLY A 2 -6.61 -4.90 21.65
N PHE A 3 -5.99 -3.94 20.98
CA PHE A 3 -5.27 -4.25 19.75
C PHE A 3 -4.04 -5.05 20.16
N ASP A 4 -4.11 -6.37 20.03
CA ASP A 4 -2.99 -7.23 20.35
C ASP A 4 -1.82 -6.88 19.43
N LEU A 5 -0.60 -6.88 19.96
CA LEU A 5 0.61 -6.45 19.25
C LEU A 5 0.74 -7.06 17.85
N TYR A 6 0.34 -8.34 17.70
CA TYR A 6 0.33 -9.04 16.42
C TYR A 6 -0.56 -8.39 15.36
N PHE A 7 -1.73 -7.90 15.75
CA PHE A 7 -2.65 -7.23 14.84
C PHE A 7 -2.07 -5.92 14.30
N ILE A 8 -1.42 -5.14 15.18
CA ILE A 8 -0.76 -3.88 14.81
C ILE A 8 0.39 -4.16 13.83
N ILE A 9 1.23 -5.15 14.14
CA ILE A 9 2.33 -5.56 13.25
C ILE A 9 1.76 -6.00 11.89
N ALA A 10 0.74 -6.86 11.88
CA ALA A 10 0.12 -7.33 10.64
C ALA A 10 -0.45 -6.18 9.80
N LEU A 11 -1.09 -5.19 10.43
CA LEU A 11 -1.59 -4.01 9.74
C LEU A 11 -0.49 -3.14 9.13
N ILE A 12 0.60 -2.91 9.88
CA ILE A 12 1.74 -2.14 9.38
C ILE A 12 2.32 -2.83 8.14
N PHE A 13 2.52 -4.14 8.18
CA PHE A 13 2.99 -4.90 7.03
C PHE A 13 2.00 -4.88 5.87
N ALA A 14 0.71 -5.08 6.14
CA ALA A 14 -0.33 -5.05 5.12
C ALA A 14 -0.37 -3.72 4.38
N ILE A 15 -0.43 -2.59 5.10
CA ILE A 15 -0.47 -1.25 4.49
C ILE A 15 0.82 -0.97 3.72
N THR A 16 1.99 -1.32 4.28
CA THR A 16 3.29 -1.10 3.63
C THR A 16 3.37 -1.83 2.29
N ILE A 17 3.00 -3.12 2.27
CA ILE A 17 3.06 -3.94 1.05
C ILE A 17 1.99 -3.49 0.06
N HIS A 18 0.78 -3.15 0.53
CA HIS A 18 -0.32 -2.63 -0.30
C HIS A 18 0.09 -1.38 -1.08
N GLU A 19 0.57 -0.36 -0.38
CA GLU A 19 0.99 0.90 -0.98
C GLU A 19 2.25 0.72 -1.84
N PHE A 20 3.22 -0.09 -1.38
CA PHE A 20 4.38 -0.45 -2.20
C PHE A 20 3.96 -1.11 -3.52
N SER A 21 2.97 -2.00 -3.51
CA SER A 21 2.48 -2.68 -4.70
C SER A 21 1.83 -1.72 -5.70
N HIS A 22 1.07 -0.73 -5.24
CA HIS A 22 0.61 0.38 -6.09
C HIS A 22 1.79 1.11 -6.75
N ALA A 23 2.80 1.49 -5.97
CA ALA A 23 3.98 2.19 -6.46
C ALA A 23 4.79 1.35 -7.47
N ALA A 24 4.97 0.05 -7.18
CA ALA A 24 5.75 -0.86 -8.00
C ALA A 24 5.09 -1.12 -9.35
N VAL A 25 3.78 -1.38 -9.35
CA VAL A 25 3.02 -1.60 -10.58
C VAL A 25 2.92 -0.31 -11.40
N ALA A 26 2.69 0.86 -10.77
CA ALA A 26 2.69 2.14 -11.48
C ALA A 26 4.04 2.42 -12.15
N ASN A 27 5.15 2.22 -11.42
CA ASN A 27 6.50 2.40 -11.96
C ASN A 27 6.81 1.42 -13.10
N TYR A 28 6.38 0.16 -12.99
CA TYR A 28 6.53 -0.83 -14.05
C TYR A 28 5.72 -0.47 -15.32
N LEU A 29 4.53 0.10 -15.14
CA LEU A 29 3.64 0.52 -16.22
C LEU A 29 3.93 1.94 -16.76
N GLY A 30 5.06 2.53 -16.38
CA GLY A 30 5.58 3.76 -16.98
C GLY A 30 5.48 5.02 -16.11
N ASP A 31 4.86 4.96 -14.92
CA ASP A 31 4.75 6.10 -14.02
C ASP A 31 5.79 6.09 -12.87
N PRO A 32 6.92 6.81 -13.00
CA PRO A 32 7.95 6.86 -11.97
C PRO A 32 7.64 7.84 -10.82
N THR A 33 6.45 8.46 -10.78
CA THR A 33 6.10 9.51 -9.80
C THR A 33 6.35 9.07 -8.36
N ALA A 34 5.80 7.93 -7.96
CA ALA A 34 6.00 7.37 -6.62
C ALA A 34 7.48 7.09 -6.31
N ARG A 35 8.24 6.60 -7.29
CA ARG A 35 9.68 6.33 -7.14
C ARG A 35 10.48 7.62 -6.89
N TYR A 36 10.21 8.67 -7.66
CA TYR A 36 10.89 9.96 -7.48
C TYR A 36 10.56 10.66 -6.16
N GLN A 37 9.41 10.34 -5.56
CA GLN A 37 9.04 10.79 -4.23
C GLN A 37 9.54 9.86 -3.10
N GLY A 38 10.36 8.85 -3.42
CA GLY A 38 10.86 7.89 -2.43
C GLY A 38 9.79 6.95 -1.85
N ARG A 39 8.63 6.81 -2.52
CA ARG A 39 7.51 5.96 -2.09
C ARG A 39 7.63 4.52 -2.58
N LEU A 40 8.53 4.25 -3.54
CA LEU A 40 8.87 2.89 -3.97
C LEU A 40 9.88 2.26 -2.99
N THR A 41 9.42 1.94 -1.79
CA THR A 41 10.22 1.38 -0.69
C THR A 41 9.36 0.48 0.19
N LEU A 42 9.96 -0.46 0.91
CA LEU A 42 9.30 -1.26 1.95
C LEU A 42 9.46 -0.65 3.35
N ASN A 43 9.91 0.61 3.45
CA ASN A 43 9.93 1.34 4.72
C ASN A 43 8.49 1.74 5.14
N PRO A 44 7.94 1.23 6.25
CA PRO A 44 6.57 1.52 6.67
C PRO A 44 6.30 2.99 6.91
N ILE A 45 7.30 3.74 7.40
CA ILE A 45 7.18 5.18 7.67
C ILE A 45 6.84 5.95 6.39
N ALA A 46 7.26 5.45 5.23
CA ALA A 46 6.92 6.08 3.96
C ALA A 46 5.43 5.99 3.65
N HIS A 47 4.73 4.96 4.15
CA HIS A 47 3.35 4.56 3.77
C HIS A 47 2.31 4.78 4.86
N LEU A 48 2.73 5.06 6.09
CA LEU A 48 1.81 5.37 7.17
C LEU A 48 1.51 6.88 7.20
N ASP A 49 0.23 7.22 7.30
CA ASP A 49 -0.18 8.59 7.58
C ASP A 49 -0.25 8.80 9.09
N PHE A 50 0.32 9.90 9.61
CA PHE A 50 0.37 10.14 11.06
C PHE A 50 -1.04 10.24 11.65
N MET A 51 -1.95 10.97 10.99
CA MET A 51 -3.31 11.16 11.47
C MET A 51 -4.13 9.88 11.35
N GLY A 52 -4.05 9.20 10.19
CA GLY A 52 -4.70 7.92 9.97
C GLY A 52 -4.22 6.85 10.96
N THR A 53 -2.93 6.82 11.26
CA THR A 53 -2.35 5.91 12.25
C THR A 53 -2.84 6.23 13.66
N MET A 54 -2.90 7.50 14.06
CA MET A 54 -3.49 7.89 15.36
C MET A 54 -4.97 7.50 15.47
N MET A 55 -5.76 7.73 14.42
CA MET A 55 -7.17 7.34 14.41
C MET A 55 -7.36 5.82 14.52
N LEU A 56 -6.48 5.04 13.90
CA LEU A 56 -6.51 3.58 14.01
C LEU A 56 -6.38 3.12 15.46
N PHE A 57 -5.50 3.76 16.25
CA PHE A 57 -5.32 3.42 17.66
C PHE A 57 -6.43 3.94 18.57
N LEU A 58 -6.97 5.13 18.30
CA LEU A 58 -7.95 5.77 19.17
C LEU A 58 -9.39 5.32 18.92
N ILE A 59 -9.73 5.07 17.64
CA ILE A 59 -11.10 4.86 17.17
C ILE A 59 -11.27 3.46 16.54
N GLY A 60 -10.16 2.77 16.24
CA GLY A 60 -10.18 1.48 15.55
C GLY A 60 -10.37 1.59 14.04
N PHE A 61 -10.28 2.80 13.48
CA PHE A 61 -10.39 3.08 12.05
C PHE A 61 -9.30 4.07 11.63
N GLY A 62 -8.63 3.80 10.52
CA GLY A 62 -7.55 4.64 10.01
C GLY A 62 -7.23 4.36 8.55
N TRP A 63 -6.27 5.09 8.00
CA TRP A 63 -5.84 4.97 6.60
C TRP A 63 -4.32 5.08 6.49
N GLY A 64 -3.77 4.50 5.41
CA GLY A 64 -2.39 4.71 5.01
C GLY A 64 -2.21 6.04 4.27
N LYS A 65 -0.96 6.46 4.10
CA LYS A 65 -0.61 7.55 3.21
C LYS A 65 -0.75 7.03 1.77
N PRO A 66 -1.63 7.61 0.93
CA PRO A 66 -1.88 7.09 -0.41
C PRO A 66 -0.69 7.35 -1.33
N VAL A 67 -0.35 6.36 -2.17
CA VAL A 67 0.71 6.50 -3.18
C VAL A 67 0.21 7.34 -4.35
N PRO A 68 0.98 8.37 -4.79
CA PRO A 68 0.60 9.16 -5.94
C PRO A 68 0.84 8.39 -7.23
N VAL A 69 -0.16 8.40 -8.10
CA VAL A 69 -0.14 7.79 -9.43
C VAL A 69 -0.57 8.85 -10.44
N ASN A 70 0.25 9.06 -11.46
CA ASN A 70 -0.05 9.93 -12.59
C ASN A 70 -0.42 9.08 -13.82
N SER A 71 -1.72 8.98 -14.10
CA SER A 71 -2.22 8.21 -15.24
C SER A 71 -1.72 8.69 -16.61
N HIS A 72 -1.25 9.94 -16.73
CA HIS A 72 -0.68 10.46 -17.98
C HIS A 72 0.70 9.88 -18.31
N ASN A 73 1.40 9.36 -17.30
CA ASN A 73 2.71 8.71 -17.49
C ASN A 73 2.58 7.22 -17.84
N LEU A 74 1.40 6.62 -17.63
CA LEU A 74 1.18 5.20 -17.89
C LEU A 74 1.18 4.90 -19.39
N TYR A 75 1.73 3.75 -19.79
CA TYR A 75 1.75 3.34 -21.20
C TYR A 75 0.34 3.21 -21.80
N HIS A 76 -0.62 2.67 -21.04
CA HIS A 76 -2.02 2.51 -21.44
C HIS A 76 -2.96 2.98 -20.32
N PRO A 77 -3.26 4.29 -20.20
CA PRO A 77 -3.83 4.89 -18.99
C PRO A 77 -5.08 4.19 -18.42
N LYS A 78 -6.03 3.77 -19.26
CA LYS A 78 -7.26 3.11 -18.78
C LYS A 78 -7.01 1.72 -18.19
N ARG A 79 -6.27 0.88 -18.92
CA ARG A 79 -5.96 -0.49 -18.51
C ARG A 79 -5.00 -0.50 -17.33
N ASP A 80 -3.96 0.32 -17.43
CA ASP A 80 -2.87 0.32 -16.46
C ASP A 80 -3.32 0.91 -15.13
N SER A 81 -4.21 1.91 -15.14
CA SER A 81 -4.85 2.39 -13.89
C SER A 81 -5.65 1.28 -13.20
N ALA A 82 -6.32 0.39 -13.94
CA ALA A 82 -7.01 -0.75 -13.35
C ALA A 82 -6.03 -1.75 -12.70
N PHE A 83 -4.90 -2.05 -13.36
CA PHE A 83 -3.86 -2.89 -12.79
C PHE A 83 -3.22 -2.26 -11.55
N VAL A 84 -2.93 -0.96 -11.58
CA VAL A 84 -2.41 -0.25 -10.41
C VAL A 84 -3.42 -0.33 -9.27
N SER A 85 -4.70 -0.03 -9.48
CA SER A 85 -5.73 -0.12 -8.42
C SER A 85 -5.91 -1.52 -7.84
N LEU A 86 -5.68 -2.57 -8.63
CA LEU A 86 -5.74 -3.96 -8.15
C LEU A 86 -4.45 -4.42 -7.45
N ALA A 87 -3.33 -3.73 -7.65
CA ALA A 87 -2.04 -4.14 -7.13
C ALA A 87 -2.02 -4.23 -5.59
N GLY A 88 -2.53 -3.21 -4.89
CA GLY A 88 -2.61 -3.19 -3.43
C GLY A 88 -3.54 -4.26 -2.86
N PRO A 89 -4.82 -4.34 -3.27
CA PRO A 89 -5.72 -5.41 -2.81
C PRO A 89 -5.18 -6.81 -3.15
N GLY A 90 -4.63 -6.98 -4.35
CA GLY A 90 -4.02 -8.23 -4.79
C GLY A 90 -2.83 -8.65 -3.92
N SER A 91 -1.98 -7.71 -3.52
CA SER A 91 -0.84 -8.00 -2.65
C SER A 91 -1.28 -8.45 -1.25
N ASN A 92 -2.36 -7.87 -0.70
CA ASN A 92 -2.89 -8.30 0.59
C ASN A 92 -3.47 -9.71 0.53
N ILE A 93 -4.18 -10.06 -0.55
CA ILE A 93 -4.70 -11.42 -0.75
C ILE A 93 -3.54 -12.41 -0.87
N LEU A 94 -2.51 -12.09 -1.68
CA LEU A 94 -1.33 -12.94 -1.82
C LEU A 94 -0.58 -13.12 -0.50
N MET A 95 -0.43 -12.05 0.28
CA MET A 95 0.20 -12.10 1.59
C MET A 95 -0.61 -12.96 2.56
N ALA A 96 -1.95 -12.81 2.60
CA ALA A 96 -2.82 -13.62 3.43
C ALA A 96 -2.69 -15.11 3.08
N ILE A 97 -2.70 -15.45 1.78
CA ILE A 97 -2.49 -16.83 1.33
C ILE A 97 -1.11 -17.34 1.77
N ALA A 98 -0.05 -16.58 1.49
CA ALA A 98 1.32 -16.98 1.81
C ALA A 98 1.56 -17.22 3.31
N ILE A 99 0.97 -16.40 4.18
CA ILE A 99 1.11 -16.52 5.64
C ILE A 99 0.17 -17.59 6.21
N SER A 100 -0.95 -17.89 5.54
CA SER A 100 -1.90 -18.92 5.98
C SER A 100 -1.45 -20.35 5.74
N LEU A 101 -0.46 -20.55 4.87
CA LEU A 101 0.08 -21.88 4.57
C LEU A 101 0.94 -22.39 5.75
N PRO A 102 0.78 -23.66 6.15
CA PRO A 102 1.46 -24.26 7.30
C PRO A 102 2.96 -24.50 7.09
#